data_AF-U2M0G4-F1
#
_entry.id   AF-U2M0G4-F1
#
_cell.length_a   1.000
_cell.length_b   1.000
_cell.length_c   1.000
_cell.angle_alpha   90.00
_cell.angle_beta   90.00
_cell.angle_gamma   90.00
#
_symmetry.space_group_name_H-M   'P 1'
#
loop_
_entity.id
_entity.type
_entity.pdbx_description
1 polymer ?
#
loop_
_entity_poly.entity_id
_entity_poly.type
_entity_poly.pdbx_seq_one_letter_code
_entity_poly.pdbx_strand_id
1 'polypeptide(L)'
;MRADGIEPTGYFFNPNIHPYKEWEERLQNARKFAELMQMNFVADEAYAMRDFLKKALPAEGTKKGRCRMCYTWRLEETARYAAEHGFDSFTSTLFYSIYQQHDLMRSVAERFAKTYGISFYYEDFRVGWQEGIDLSKDLDLYRQSYCGCVFSEEERYSRALRKLQRKENKEKKRMRLMA
;
A
#
# COMPACT_ATOMS: atom_id res chain seq x y z
N MET A 1 1.07 18.29 -1.38
CA MET A 1 0.18 18.15 -2.56
C MET A 1 -0.67 19.40 -2.83
N ARG A 2 -1.82 19.65 -2.19
CA ARG A 2 -2.65 20.85 -2.50
C ARG A 2 -1.92 22.18 -2.27
N ALA A 3 -1.11 22.25 -1.22
CA ALA A 3 -0.23 23.40 -0.96
C ALA A 3 0.79 23.64 -2.09
N ASP A 4 1.12 22.60 -2.86
CA ASP A 4 2.02 22.65 -4.00
C ASP A 4 1.26 22.80 -5.34
N GLY A 5 -0.05 23.12 -5.28
CA GLY A 5 -0.91 23.30 -6.45
C GLY A 5 -1.40 22.01 -7.11
N ILE A 6 -1.25 20.85 -6.46
CA ILE A 6 -1.69 19.55 -6.98
C ILE A 6 -3.06 19.19 -6.41
N GLU A 7 -4.07 19.04 -7.27
CA GLU A 7 -5.40 18.54 -6.88
C GLU A 7 -5.49 17.02 -7.11
N PRO A 8 -5.48 16.20 -6.04
CA PRO A 8 -5.48 14.74 -6.18
C PRO A 8 -6.88 14.17 -6.47
N THR A 9 -6.92 13.05 -7.18
CA THR A 9 -8.07 12.13 -7.20
C THR A 9 -7.66 10.84 -6.49
N GLY A 10 -8.47 10.40 -5.52
CA GLY A 10 -8.27 9.12 -4.86
C GLY A 10 -8.62 7.95 -5.78
N TYR A 11 -7.71 6.99 -5.91
CA TYR A 11 -7.96 5.73 -6.62
C TYR A 11 -7.78 4.54 -5.68
N PHE A 12 -8.86 3.81 -5.42
CA PHE A 12 -8.86 2.62 -4.58
C PHE A 12 -8.74 1.36 -5.43
N PHE A 13 -7.53 0.82 -5.50
CA PHE A 13 -7.23 -0.47 -6.11
C PHE A 13 -6.37 -1.30 -5.16
N ASN A 14 -7.06 -2.14 -4.38
CA ASN A 14 -6.46 -2.86 -3.26
C ASN A 14 -6.89 -4.34 -3.27
N PRO A 15 -6.51 -5.10 -4.31
CA PRO A 15 -6.91 -6.49 -4.48
C PRO A 15 -6.39 -7.42 -3.37
N ASN A 16 -5.42 -6.94 -2.59
CA ASN A 16 -4.79 -7.68 -1.51
C ASN A 16 -5.54 -7.64 -0.18
N ILE A 17 -6.61 -6.84 -0.02
CA ILE A 17 -7.27 -6.70 1.28
C ILE A 17 -8.24 -7.85 1.50
N HIS A 18 -8.04 -8.60 2.58
CA HIS A 18 -8.84 -9.73 3.02
C HIS A 18 -8.95 -9.70 4.55
N PRO A 19 -10.01 -10.24 5.14
CA PRO A 19 -11.20 -10.81 4.49
C PRO A 19 -12.12 -9.74 3.89
N TYR A 20 -13.25 -10.14 3.30
CA TYR A 20 -14.21 -9.23 2.66
C TYR A 20 -14.61 -8.05 3.56
N LYS A 21 -14.85 -8.30 4.86
CA LYS A 21 -15.19 -7.23 5.82
C LYS A 21 -14.11 -6.18 5.99
N GLU A 22 -12.83 -6.58 5.98
CA GLU A 22 -11.72 -5.62 6.02
C GLU A 22 -11.67 -4.80 4.73
N TRP A 23 -11.92 -5.44 3.59
CA TRP A 23 -11.94 -4.75 2.29
C TRP A 23 -13.07 -3.72 2.24
N GLU A 24 -14.27 -4.10 2.66
CA GLU A 24 -15.43 -3.23 2.76
C GLU A 24 -15.16 -2.06 3.72
N GLU A 25 -14.67 -2.32 4.92
CA GLU A 25 -14.36 -1.28 5.92
C GLU A 25 -13.32 -0.29 5.40
N ARG A 26 -12.25 -0.76 4.75
CA ARG A 26 -11.22 0.11 4.16
C ARG A 26 -11.75 0.90 2.96
N LEU A 27 -12.60 0.32 2.13
CA LEU A 27 -13.23 1.03 1.01
C LEU A 27 -14.13 2.15 1.52
N GLN A 28 -14.98 1.87 2.52
CA GLN A 28 -15.87 2.88 3.10
C GLN A 28 -15.08 3.99 3.81
N ASN A 29 -14.01 3.66 4.51
CA ASN A 29 -13.15 4.67 5.13
C ASN A 29 -12.38 5.52 4.11
N ALA A 30 -11.95 4.94 3.00
CA ALA A 30 -11.34 5.70 1.91
C ALA A 30 -12.34 6.68 1.27
N ARG A 31 -13.61 6.27 1.09
CA ARG A 31 -14.70 7.15 0.64
C ARG A 31 -14.97 8.27 1.64
N LYS A 32 -15.13 7.93 2.93
CA LYS A 32 -15.32 8.90 4.02
C LYS A 32 -14.20 9.94 4.00
N PHE A 33 -12.94 9.51 3.89
CA PHE A 33 -11.81 10.43 3.80
C PHE A 33 -11.90 11.35 2.58
N ALA A 34 -12.21 10.80 1.40
CA ALA A 34 -12.35 11.60 0.19
C ALA A 34 -13.48 12.64 0.29
N GLU A 35 -14.61 12.28 0.88
CA GLU A 35 -15.73 13.20 1.14
C GLU A 35 -15.31 14.33 2.10
N LEU A 36 -14.70 14.00 3.23
CA LEU A 36 -14.21 14.98 4.21
C LEU A 36 -13.20 15.95 3.60
N MET A 37 -12.38 15.48 2.67
CA MET A 37 -11.38 16.30 1.98
C MET A 37 -11.91 16.97 0.71
N GLN A 38 -13.18 16.76 0.35
CA GLN A 38 -13.78 17.22 -0.91
C GLN A 38 -12.91 16.83 -2.13
N MET A 39 -12.47 15.57 -2.13
CA MET A 39 -11.56 15.00 -3.14
C MET A 39 -12.35 14.05 -4.04
N ASN A 40 -12.11 14.10 -5.34
CA ASN A 40 -12.66 13.10 -6.26
C ASN A 40 -12.17 11.70 -5.88
N PHE A 41 -13.03 10.70 -6.06
CA PHE A 41 -12.72 9.33 -5.66
C PHE A 41 -13.26 8.31 -6.64
N VAL A 42 -12.40 7.39 -7.03
CA VAL A 42 -12.72 6.24 -7.88
C VAL A 42 -12.28 4.98 -7.16
N ALA A 43 -13.09 3.93 -7.22
CA ALA A 43 -12.75 2.64 -6.64
C ALA A 43 -13.02 1.51 -7.62
N ASP A 44 -12.12 0.52 -7.63
CA ASP A 44 -12.45 -0.81 -8.10
C ASP A 44 -13.20 -1.55 -6.99
N GLU A 45 -14.50 -1.76 -7.22
CA GLU A 45 -15.40 -2.42 -6.27
C GLU A 45 -15.41 -3.95 -6.41
N ALA A 46 -14.57 -4.52 -7.29
CA ALA A 46 -14.46 -5.96 -7.44
C ALA A 46 -13.59 -6.57 -6.33
N TYR A 47 -14.18 -7.42 -5.48
CA TYR A 47 -13.43 -8.16 -4.47
C TYR A 47 -12.58 -9.28 -5.09
N ALA A 48 -11.27 -9.04 -5.24
CA ALA A 48 -10.35 -9.83 -6.05
C ALA A 48 -9.59 -10.96 -5.31
N MET A 49 -10.14 -11.56 -4.26
CA MET A 49 -9.43 -12.56 -3.44
C MET A 49 -8.85 -13.73 -4.25
N ARG A 50 -9.60 -14.24 -5.22
CA ARG A 50 -9.18 -15.42 -5.99
C ARG A 50 -7.98 -15.08 -6.87
N ASP A 51 -8.00 -13.91 -7.50
CA ASP A 51 -6.91 -13.47 -8.37
C ASP A 51 -5.68 -13.04 -7.58
N PHE A 52 -5.87 -12.45 -6.40
CA PHE A 52 -4.77 -12.21 -5.48
C PHE A 52 -4.06 -13.50 -5.09
N LEU A 53 -4.81 -14.55 -4.69
CA LEU A 53 -4.20 -15.82 -4.31
C LEU A 53 -3.47 -16.52 -5.46
N LYS A 54 -4.05 -16.51 -6.68
CA LYS A 54 -3.39 -17.05 -7.89
C LYS A 54 -2.04 -16.39 -8.16
N LYS A 55 -1.88 -15.10 -7.85
CA LYS A 55 -0.63 -14.36 -8.03
C LYS A 55 0.31 -14.47 -6.82
N ALA A 56 -0.24 -14.51 -5.61
CA ALA A 56 0.53 -14.50 -4.36
C ALA A 56 1.21 -15.82 -4.06
N LEU A 57 0.51 -16.95 -4.23
CA LEU A 57 1.05 -18.27 -3.87
C LEU A 57 2.34 -18.63 -4.65
N PRO A 58 2.42 -18.43 -5.99
CA PRO A 58 3.67 -18.69 -6.71
C PRO A 58 4.81 -17.76 -6.29
N ALA A 59 4.51 -16.53 -5.88
CA ALA A 59 5.50 -15.54 -5.48
C ALA A 59 6.05 -15.75 -4.05
N GLU A 60 5.31 -16.47 -3.20
CA GLU A 60 5.66 -16.73 -1.79
C GLU A 60 6.97 -17.51 -1.65
N GLY A 61 7.30 -18.37 -2.61
CA GLY A 61 8.52 -19.19 -2.61
C GLY A 61 9.83 -18.40 -2.73
N THR A 62 9.76 -17.08 -2.94
CA THR A 62 10.95 -16.21 -2.99
C THR A 62 10.93 -15.19 -1.87
N LYS A 63 12.12 -14.84 -1.35
CA LYS A 63 12.24 -13.86 -0.27
C LYS A 63 11.57 -12.55 -0.65
N LYS A 64 10.53 -12.16 0.11
CA LYS A 64 9.71 -10.95 -0.13
C LYS A 64 8.96 -10.93 -1.48
N GLY A 65 8.86 -12.06 -2.17
CA GLY A 65 8.26 -12.16 -3.50
C GLY A 65 6.79 -11.75 -3.52
N ARG A 66 6.01 -12.20 -2.54
CA ARG A 66 4.60 -11.80 -2.38
C ARG A 66 4.41 -10.29 -2.29
N CYS A 67 5.18 -9.61 -1.44
CA CYS A 67 5.07 -8.14 -1.32
C CYS A 67 5.50 -7.44 -2.60
N ARG A 68 6.58 -7.91 -3.25
CA ARG A 68 7.00 -7.39 -4.56
C ARG A 68 5.90 -7.55 -5.62
N MET A 69 5.27 -8.72 -5.70
CA MET A 69 4.14 -8.96 -6.58
C MET A 69 2.99 -7.98 -6.28
N CYS A 70 2.62 -7.83 -5.01
CA CYS A 70 1.51 -6.98 -4.60
C CYS A 70 1.75 -5.49 -4.95
N TYR A 71 2.95 -4.96 -4.67
CA TYR A 71 3.30 -3.59 -5.07
C TYR A 71 3.29 -3.42 -6.58
N THR A 72 3.86 -4.40 -7.30
CA THR A 72 3.90 -4.40 -8.76
C THR A 72 2.50 -4.27 -9.32
N TRP A 73 1.59 -5.16 -8.94
CA TRP A 73 0.23 -5.16 -9.44
C TRP A 73 -0.50 -3.84 -9.12
N ARG A 74 -0.39 -3.35 -7.88
CA ARG A 74 -1.11 -2.14 -7.48
C ARG A 74 -0.59 -0.87 -8.15
N LEU A 75 0.74 -0.72 -8.27
CA LEU A 75 1.36 0.45 -8.89
C LEU A 75 1.22 0.42 -10.41
N GLU A 76 1.25 -0.76 -11.03
CA GLU A 76 0.96 -0.93 -12.46
C GLU A 76 -0.44 -0.45 -12.79
N GLU A 77 -1.46 -0.96 -12.07
CA GLU A 77 -2.85 -0.59 -12.32
C GLU A 77 -3.11 0.89 -12.03
N THR A 78 -2.45 1.47 -11.02
CA THR A 78 -2.54 2.91 -10.75
C THR A 78 -1.95 3.74 -11.90
N ALA A 79 -0.75 3.37 -12.39
CA ALA A 79 -0.11 4.07 -13.50
C ALA A 79 -0.92 3.94 -14.81
N ARG A 80 -1.42 2.73 -15.09
CA ARG A 80 -2.28 2.44 -16.23
C ARG A 80 -3.56 3.26 -16.19
N TYR A 81 -4.28 3.22 -15.06
CA TYR A 81 -5.51 3.98 -14.87
C TYR A 81 -5.27 5.48 -15.08
N ALA A 82 -4.23 6.01 -14.45
CA ALA A 82 -3.90 7.42 -14.53
C ALA A 82 -3.60 7.86 -15.98
N ALA A 83 -2.84 7.07 -16.74
CA ALA A 83 -2.55 7.35 -18.14
C ALA A 83 -3.80 7.28 -19.05
N GLU A 84 -4.66 6.28 -18.85
CA GLU A 84 -5.90 6.10 -19.62
C GLU A 84 -6.94 7.20 -19.37
N HIS A 85 -6.89 7.87 -18.21
CA HIS A 85 -7.88 8.85 -17.78
C HIS A 85 -7.35 10.30 -17.80
N GLY A 86 -6.18 10.54 -18.42
CA GLY A 86 -5.66 11.88 -18.66
C GLY A 86 -5.09 12.59 -17.44
N PHE A 87 -4.61 11.85 -16.44
CA PHE A 87 -3.87 12.43 -15.32
C PHE A 87 -2.42 12.73 -15.71
N ASP A 88 -1.87 13.84 -15.22
CA ASP A 88 -0.46 14.23 -15.48
C ASP A 88 0.55 13.34 -14.74
N SER A 89 0.17 12.88 -13.54
CA SER A 89 1.02 12.09 -12.67
C SER A 89 0.23 11.13 -11.78
N PHE A 90 0.93 10.13 -11.24
CA PHE A 90 0.38 9.25 -10.20
C PHE A 90 1.33 9.16 -9.00
N THR A 91 0.78 8.78 -7.85
CA THR A 91 1.51 8.45 -6.62
C THR A 91 0.76 7.37 -5.84
N SER A 92 1.21 7.05 -4.62
CA SER A 92 0.52 6.07 -3.79
C SER A 92 0.64 6.36 -2.30
N THR A 93 -0.46 6.17 -1.57
CA THR A 93 -0.48 6.16 -0.09
C THR A 93 0.39 5.04 0.50
N LEU A 94 0.85 4.08 -0.32
CA LEU A 94 1.85 3.08 0.09
C LEU A 94 3.15 3.73 0.62
N PHE A 95 3.52 4.92 0.13
CA PHE A 95 4.70 5.66 0.56
C PHE A 95 4.55 6.37 1.92
N TYR A 96 3.44 6.18 2.62
CA TYR A 96 3.25 6.66 3.99
C TYR A 96 3.87 5.72 5.04
N SER A 97 3.89 4.41 4.79
CA SER A 97 4.19 3.44 5.85
C SER A 97 5.68 3.16 6.01
N ILE A 98 6.17 3.39 7.24
CA ILE A 98 7.54 3.06 7.68
C ILE A 98 7.90 1.57 7.57
N TYR A 99 6.92 0.69 7.40
CA TYR A 99 7.11 -0.76 7.29
C TYR A 99 7.22 -1.27 5.85
N GLN A 100 6.79 -0.45 4.87
CA GLN A 100 6.77 -0.85 3.46
C GLN A 100 8.15 -0.69 2.82
N GLN A 101 8.38 -1.42 1.74
CA GLN A 101 9.68 -1.42 1.06
C GLN A 101 9.78 -0.25 0.08
N HIS A 102 10.06 0.96 0.59
CA HIS A 102 10.09 2.20 -0.20
C HIS A 102 10.91 2.11 -1.48
N ASP A 103 12.18 1.68 -1.39
CA ASP A 103 13.05 1.62 -2.57
C ASP A 103 12.51 0.68 -3.65
N LEU A 104 11.93 -0.45 -3.21
CA LEU A 104 11.28 -1.39 -4.11
C LEU A 104 10.05 -0.76 -4.76
N MET A 105 9.16 -0.15 -3.99
CA MET A 105 7.95 0.50 -4.51
C MET A 105 8.29 1.65 -5.45
N ARG A 106 9.29 2.46 -5.11
CA ARG A 106 9.79 3.55 -5.95
C ARG A 106 10.29 3.03 -7.29
N SER A 107 11.15 2.01 -7.30
CA SER A 107 11.66 1.43 -8.55
C SER A 107 10.55 0.82 -9.42
N VAL A 108 9.52 0.25 -8.81
CA VAL A 108 8.34 -0.28 -9.50
C VAL A 108 7.50 0.83 -10.11
N ALA A 109 7.25 1.91 -9.37
CA ALA A 109 6.51 3.07 -9.85
C ALA A 109 7.25 3.78 -10.98
N GLU A 110 8.56 4.04 -10.84
CA GLU A 110 9.39 4.65 -11.89
C GLU A 110 9.39 3.81 -13.18
N ARG A 111 9.41 2.48 -13.06
CA ARG A 111 9.29 1.59 -14.23
C ARG A 111 7.95 1.79 -14.94
N PHE A 112 6.84 1.79 -14.22
CA PHE A 112 5.51 1.92 -14.84
C PHE A 112 5.20 3.33 -15.32
N ALA A 113 5.77 4.36 -14.69
CA ALA A 113 5.78 5.72 -15.22
C ALA A 113 6.35 5.75 -16.64
N LYS A 114 7.50 5.10 -16.86
CA LYS A 114 8.11 4.96 -18.18
C LYS A 114 7.26 4.10 -19.13
N THR A 115 6.70 3.00 -18.65
CA THR A 115 5.88 2.09 -19.47
C THR A 115 4.62 2.76 -20.01
N TYR A 116 3.92 3.54 -19.17
CA TYR A 116 2.65 4.17 -19.53
C TYR A 116 2.78 5.63 -19.98
N GLY A 117 4.00 6.18 -20.00
CA GLY A 117 4.25 7.56 -20.43
C GLY A 117 3.64 8.62 -19.51
N ILE A 118 3.54 8.33 -18.20
CA ILE A 118 2.97 9.22 -17.18
C ILE A 118 4.04 9.58 -16.13
N SER A 119 3.95 10.78 -15.55
CA SER A 119 4.88 11.18 -14.49
C SER A 119 4.62 10.43 -13.18
N PHE A 120 5.68 10.06 -12.47
CA PHE A 120 5.56 9.54 -11.11
C PHE A 120 5.91 10.63 -10.10
N TYR A 121 4.93 11.01 -9.27
CA TYR A 121 5.14 11.92 -8.16
C TYR A 121 5.60 11.13 -6.93
N TYR A 122 6.90 11.16 -6.68
CA TYR A 122 7.48 10.57 -5.47
C TYR A 122 7.53 11.60 -4.35
N GLU A 123 6.94 11.25 -3.21
CA GLU A 123 7.12 11.96 -1.95
C GLU A 123 7.32 10.95 -0.83
N ASP A 124 8.22 11.27 0.10
CA ASP A 124 8.42 10.46 1.29
C ASP A 124 7.44 10.86 2.40
N PHE A 125 6.21 10.36 2.31
CA PHE A 125 5.15 10.68 3.27
C PHE A 125 5.40 10.15 4.69
N ARG A 126 6.50 9.40 4.93
CA ARG A 126 6.89 8.96 6.28
C ARG A 126 7.23 10.13 7.20
N VAL A 127 7.62 11.28 6.65
CA VAL A 127 7.90 12.49 7.43
C VAL A 127 6.66 12.94 8.21
N GLY A 128 5.46 12.79 7.62
CA GLY A 128 4.18 13.11 8.25
C GLY A 128 3.52 11.96 9.01
N TRP A 129 4.28 10.92 9.39
CA TRP A 129 3.71 9.68 9.96
C TRP A 129 2.99 9.90 11.29
N GLN A 130 3.48 10.80 12.16
CA GLN A 130 2.85 11.03 13.45
C GLN A 130 1.62 11.94 13.29
N GLU A 131 1.74 12.99 12.48
CA GLU A 131 0.67 13.91 12.14
C GLU A 131 -0.50 13.18 11.49
N GLY A 132 -0.23 12.27 10.55
CA GLY A 132 -1.26 11.44 9.93
C GLY A 132 -1.92 10.48 10.92
N ILE A 133 -1.19 9.97 11.93
CA ILE A 133 -1.79 9.18 13.02
C ILE A 133 -2.76 10.03 13.82
N ASP A 134 -2.38 11.25 14.19
CA ASP A 134 -3.20 12.09 15.06
C ASP A 134 -4.43 12.61 14.29
N LEU A 135 -4.25 13.05 13.05
CA LEU A 135 -5.36 13.42 12.16
C LEU A 135 -6.35 12.27 11.94
N SER A 136 -5.86 11.03 11.80
CA SER A 136 -6.75 9.87 11.63
C SER A 136 -7.63 9.61 12.86
N LYS A 137 -7.15 9.95 14.07
CA LYS A 137 -7.97 9.85 15.29
C LYS A 137 -9.00 10.97 15.35
N ASP A 138 -8.57 12.19 15.03
CA ASP A 138 -9.44 13.38 15.08
C ASP A 138 -10.59 13.28 14.08
N LEU A 139 -10.35 12.63 12.93
CA LEU A 139 -11.35 12.39 11.89
C LEU A 139 -12.13 11.07 12.05
N ASP A 140 -11.86 10.31 13.12
CA ASP A 140 -12.45 8.99 13.38
C ASP A 140 -12.32 8.05 12.15
N LEU A 141 -11.12 7.99 11.58
CA LEU A 141 -10.80 7.14 10.43
C LEU A 141 -10.28 5.79 10.90
N TYR A 142 -10.72 4.73 10.22
CA TYR A 142 -10.21 3.39 10.45
C TYR A 142 -8.70 3.33 10.28
N ARG A 143 -8.02 2.72 11.25
CA ARG A 143 -6.57 2.53 11.24
C ARG A 143 -6.21 1.07 11.04
N GLN A 144 -5.72 0.77 9.85
CA GLN A 144 -5.23 -0.57 9.52
C GLN A 144 -4.08 -1.00 10.43
N SER A 145 -4.14 -2.23 10.91
CA SER A 145 -3.15 -2.81 11.82
C SER A 145 -2.23 -3.84 11.16
N TYR A 146 -2.39 -4.03 9.85
CA TYR A 146 -1.64 -4.94 8.98
C TYR A 146 -1.86 -4.53 7.51
N CYS A 147 -1.07 -5.08 6.59
CA CYS A 147 -1.12 -4.72 5.16
C CYS A 147 -2.49 -5.01 4.51
N GLY A 148 -3.22 -5.99 5.04
CA GLY A 148 -4.54 -6.40 4.55
C GLY A 148 -4.54 -7.76 3.89
N CYS A 149 -3.40 -8.31 3.47
CA CYS A 149 -3.40 -9.64 2.88
C CYS A 149 -3.52 -10.75 3.93
N VAL A 150 -4.16 -11.86 3.56
CA VAL A 150 -4.37 -13.03 4.43
C VAL A 150 -3.07 -13.55 5.03
N PHE A 151 -1.96 -13.48 4.30
CA PHE A 151 -0.65 -13.86 4.82
C PHE A 151 -0.13 -12.89 5.89
N SER A 152 -0.35 -11.59 5.72
CA SER A 152 0.02 -10.61 6.76
C SER A 152 -0.87 -10.67 8.00
N GLU A 153 -2.10 -11.18 7.83
CA GLU A 153 -3.02 -11.49 8.93
C GLU A 153 -2.52 -12.73 9.70
N GLU A 154 -2.16 -13.80 8.99
CA GLU A 154 -1.54 -14.99 9.58
C GLU A 154 -0.23 -14.64 10.33
N GLU A 155 0.67 -13.87 9.71
CA GLU A 155 1.93 -13.42 10.32
C GLU A 155 1.71 -12.67 11.64
N ARG A 156 0.60 -11.95 11.74
CA ARG A 156 0.23 -11.17 12.92
C ARG A 156 -0.30 -12.04 14.06
N TYR A 157 -1.08 -13.08 13.75
CA TYR A 157 -1.77 -13.89 14.77
C TYR A 157 -1.07 -15.22 15.08
N SER A 158 -0.37 -15.81 14.12
CA SER A 158 0.33 -17.09 14.29
C SER A 158 1.47 -16.98 15.30
N ARG A 159 1.34 -17.68 16.43
CA ARG A 159 2.39 -17.73 17.47
C ARG A 159 3.71 -18.27 16.92
N ALA A 160 3.65 -19.26 16.04
CA ALA A 160 4.82 -19.87 15.43
C ALA A 160 5.58 -18.86 14.55
N LEU A 161 4.88 -18.19 13.63
CA LEU A 161 5.50 -17.19 12.74
C LEU A 161 6.06 -16.01 13.53
N ARG A 162 5.34 -15.52 14.54
CA ARG A 162 5.84 -14.44 15.42
C ARG A 162 7.12 -14.83 16.14
N LYS A 163 7.25 -16.09 16.59
CA LYS A 163 8.48 -16.59 17.23
C LYS A 163 9.65 -16.57 16.25
N LEU A 164 9.42 -17.03 15.02
CA LEU A 164 10.43 -16.99 13.94
C LEU A 164 10.85 -15.56 13.62
N GLN A 165 9.90 -14.65 13.41
CA GLN A 165 10.18 -13.26 13.07
C GLN A 165 10.94 -12.52 14.19
N ARG A 166 10.61 -12.80 15.46
CA ARG A 166 11.37 -12.27 16.60
C ARG A 166 12.82 -12.75 16.61
N LYS A 167 13.06 -14.03 16.26
CA LYS A 167 14.41 -14.59 16.16
C LYS A 167 15.20 -13.89 15.04
N GLU A 168 14.60 -13.77 13.85
CA GLU A 168 15.24 -13.06 12.73
C GLU A 168 15.55 -11.59 13.06
N ASN A 169 14.63 -10.89 13.72
CA ASN A 169 14.83 -9.47 14.06
C ASN A 169 15.97 -9.30 15.08
N LYS A 170 16.11 -10.24 16.03
CA LYS A 170 17.25 -10.27 16.96
C LYS A 170 18.57 -10.51 16.22
N GLU A 171 18.59 -11.45 15.28
CA GLU A 171 19.77 -11.73 14.46
C GLU A 171 20.15 -10.53 13.58
N LYS A 172 19.19 -9.89 12.90
CA LYS A 172 19.42 -8.67 12.11
C LYS A 172 19.98 -7.54 12.98
N LYS A 173 19.43 -7.34 14.18
CA LYS A 173 19.94 -6.34 15.13
C LYS A 173 21.38 -6.65 15.54
N ARG A 174 21.69 -7.91 15.84
CA ARG A 174 23.05 -8.35 16.18
C ARG A 174 24.02 -8.08 15.03
N MET A 175 23.66 -8.44 13.80
CA MET A 175 24.50 -8.20 12.61
C MET A 175 24.77 -6.71 12.38
N ARG A 176 23.76 -5.84 12.55
CA ARG A 176 23.93 -4.38 12.41
C ARG A 176 24.84 -3.76 13.46
N LEU A 177 24.92 -4.34 14.66
CA LEU A 177 25.82 -3.86 15.72
C LEU A 177 27.27 -4.35 15.52
N MET A 178 27.47 -5.33 14.64
CA MET A 178 28.78 -5.91 14.32
C MET A 178 29.40 -5.34 13.03
N ALA A 179 28.64 -4.55 12.27
CA ALA A 179 29.05 -3.89 11.03
C ALA A 179 29.32 -2.41 11.30
#